data_AF-A0A925BNK4-F1
#
_entry.id   AF-A0A925BNK4-F1
#
_cell.length_a   1.000
_cell.length_b   1.000
_cell.length_c   1.000
_cell.angle_alpha   90.00
_cell.angle_beta   90.00
_cell.angle_gamma   90.00
#
_symmetry.space_group_name_H-M   'P 1'
#
loop_
_entity.id
_entity.type
_entity.pdbx_description
1 polymer ?
#
loop_
_entity_poly.entity_id
_entity_poly.type
_entity_poly.pdbx_seq_one_letter_code
_entity_poly.pdbx_strand_id
1 'polypeptide(L)'
;MTLLLCPECCQWREPVEGRCPVCAGALDLVIPDPSLETIANEIGDLQGLLGEVDVSRDNLPKCGRLYATTNGLLFVPTESRVIVFENANRTRAVTHTGWFGRWIVRWWSRLSGRDPAARFACERRGSELTVSDRIALAELLRSDPAVLFWSRGAIASWRRQHGRWELLRPDEHWWPERISMRDRDGDCALQTWLETTACPLPVNVR
;
A
#
# COMPACT_ATOMS: atom_id res chain seq x y z
N MET A 1 -6.45 6.73 12.41
CA MET A 1 -6.75 5.89 11.25
C MET A 1 -6.35 4.48 11.61
N THR A 2 -7.26 3.52 11.42
CA THR A 2 -7.00 2.10 11.68
C THR A 2 -6.94 1.40 10.34
N LEU A 3 -5.81 0.75 10.04
CA LEU A 3 -5.67 -0.07 8.84
C LEU A 3 -5.93 -1.53 9.22
N LEU A 4 -6.67 -2.24 8.38
CA LEU A 4 -6.95 -3.67 8.51
C LEU A 4 -6.52 -4.39 7.25
N LEU A 5 -6.00 -5.61 7.40
CA LEU A 5 -5.63 -6.46 6.27
C LEU A 5 -6.91 -7.07 5.68
N CYS A 6 -7.25 -6.67 4.45
CA CYS A 6 -8.38 -7.26 3.76
C CYS A 6 -8.07 -8.70 3.32
N PRO A 7 -8.88 -9.70 3.71
CA PRO A 7 -8.62 -11.09 3.36
C PRO A 7 -8.74 -11.36 1.86
N GLU A 8 -9.64 -10.65 1.18
CA GLU A 8 -9.89 -10.82 -0.26
C GLU A 8 -8.81 -10.16 -1.14
N CYS A 9 -8.32 -8.99 -0.72
CA CYS A 9 -7.32 -8.25 -1.50
C CYS A 9 -5.87 -8.54 -1.06
N CYS A 10 -5.68 -9.15 0.12
CA CYS A 10 -4.39 -9.22 0.80
C CYS A 10 -3.68 -7.85 0.89
N GLN A 11 -4.45 -6.80 1.25
CA GLN A 11 -3.95 -5.43 1.34
C GLN A 11 -4.48 -4.71 2.56
N TRP A 12 -3.63 -3.88 3.15
CA TRP A 12 -3.99 -3.00 4.25
C TRP A 12 -4.83 -1.84 3.76
N ARG A 13 -6.05 -1.71 4.29
CA ARG A 13 -7.00 -0.67 3.91
C ARG A 13 -7.67 -0.08 5.13
N GLU A 14 -8.02 1.20 5.03
CA GLU A 14 -8.95 1.82 5.97
C GLU A 14 -10.37 1.40 5.58
N PRO A 15 -11.12 0.76 6.49
CA PRO A 15 -12.48 0.32 6.18
C PRO A 15 -13.40 1.54 5.99
N VAL A 16 -14.23 1.48 4.95
CA VAL A 16 -15.31 2.44 4.71
C VAL A 16 -16.62 1.71 4.99
N GLU A 17 -17.36 2.13 6.01
CA GLU A 17 -18.60 1.47 6.45
C GLU A 17 -18.42 -0.04 6.75
N GLY A 18 -17.26 -0.42 7.30
CA GLY A 18 -16.93 -1.82 7.62
C GLY A 18 -16.59 -2.68 6.39
N ARG A 19 -16.29 -2.05 5.25
CA ARG A 19 -15.93 -2.73 3.99
C ARG A 19 -14.61 -2.25 3.43
N CYS A 20 -13.95 -3.13 2.68
CA CYS A 20 -12.79 -2.78 1.88
C CYS A 20 -13.22 -1.84 0.74
N PRO A 21 -12.61 -0.66 0.59
CA PRO A 21 -12.96 0.30 -0.46
C PRO A 21 -12.61 -0.19 -1.87
N VAL A 22 -11.88 -1.30 -2.00
CA VAL A 22 -11.47 -1.88 -3.29
C VAL A 22 -12.39 -3.03 -3.69
N CYS A 23 -12.48 -4.08 -2.89
CA CYS A 23 -13.28 -5.27 -3.25
C CYS A 23 -14.69 -5.29 -2.65
N ALA A 24 -15.06 -4.29 -1.83
CA ALA A 24 -16.31 -4.25 -1.05
C ALA A 24 -16.51 -5.42 -0.07
N GLY A 25 -15.51 -6.30 0.08
CA GLY A 25 -15.47 -7.39 1.06
C GLY A 25 -15.54 -6.85 2.49
N ALA A 26 -16.01 -7.69 3.41
CA ALA A 26 -16.12 -7.31 4.81
C ALA A 26 -14.74 -7.03 5.40
N LEU A 27 -14.61 -5.90 6.10
CA LEU A 27 -13.36 -5.46 6.71
C LEU A 27 -13.66 -4.86 8.07
N ASP A 28 -13.58 -5.70 9.10
CA ASP A 28 -13.94 -5.40 10.48
C ASP A 28 -12.90 -6.01 11.43
N LEU A 29 -12.69 -5.37 12.58
CA LEU A 29 -11.82 -5.82 13.67
C LEU A 29 -12.26 -7.17 14.27
N VAL A 30 -13.54 -7.53 14.10
CA VAL A 30 -14.08 -8.81 14.59
C VAL A 30 -13.69 -9.97 13.67
N ILE A 31 -13.34 -9.69 12.41
CA ILE A 31 -12.93 -10.71 11.45
C ILE A 31 -11.46 -11.04 11.73
N PRO A 32 -11.11 -12.30 12.01
CA PRO A 32 -9.73 -12.67 12.22
C PRO A 32 -8.93 -12.48 10.93
N ASP A 33 -7.68 -12.00 11.07
CA ASP A 33 -6.75 -11.96 9.95
C ASP A 33 -6.55 -13.36 9.35
N PRO A 34 -6.33 -13.47 8.03
CA PRO A 34 -5.99 -14.74 7.40
C PRO A 34 -4.77 -15.40 8.07
N SER A 35 -4.74 -16.73 8.05
CA SER A 35 -3.56 -17.45 8.53
C SER A 35 -2.34 -17.13 7.66
N LEU A 36 -1.13 -17.23 8.23
CA LEU A 36 0.11 -17.03 7.46
C LEU A 36 0.21 -17.99 6.27
N GLU A 37 -0.27 -19.22 6.43
CA GLU A 37 -0.29 -20.21 5.35
C GLU A 37 -1.22 -19.79 4.20
N THR A 38 -2.40 -19.25 4.51
CA THR A 38 -3.32 -18.71 3.50
C THR A 38 -2.67 -17.56 2.74
N ILE A 39 -2.07 -16.60 3.45
CA ILE A 39 -1.38 -15.46 2.82
C ILE A 39 -0.19 -15.94 1.98
N ALA A 40 0.60 -16.90 2.48
CA ALA A 40 1.76 -17.43 1.78
C ALA A 40 1.38 -18.16 0.50
N ASN A 41 0.27 -18.92 0.52
CA ASN A 41 -0.26 -19.55 -0.68
C ASN A 41 -0.80 -18.53 -1.68
N GLU A 42 -1.40 -17.43 -1.21
CA GLU A 42 -1.90 -16.35 -2.07
C GLU A 42 -0.76 -15.59 -2.75
N ILE A 43 0.31 -15.24 -2.01
CA ILE A 43 1.52 -14.57 -2.55
C ILE A 43 2.29 -15.51 -3.49
N GLY A 44 2.45 -16.76 -3.10
CA GLY A 44 3.25 -17.74 -3.82
C GLY A 44 4.76 -17.52 -3.69
N ASP A 45 5.53 -18.13 -4.59
CA ASP A 45 6.99 -18.10 -4.53
C ASP A 45 7.53 -16.84 -5.17
N LEU A 46 8.57 -16.27 -4.58
CA LEU A 46 9.22 -15.07 -5.10
C LEU A 46 10.14 -15.44 -6.27
N GLN A 47 9.90 -14.81 -7.42
CA GLN A 47 10.58 -15.09 -8.69
C GLN A 47 11.80 -14.18 -8.90
N GLY A 48 11.76 -12.96 -8.36
CA GLY A 48 12.87 -12.03 -8.45
C GLY A 48 12.49 -10.58 -8.20
N LEU A 49 13.50 -9.72 -8.13
CA LEU A 49 13.35 -8.27 -8.08
C LEU A 49 13.12 -7.73 -9.50
N LEU A 50 12.07 -6.93 -9.68
CA LEU A 50 11.84 -6.19 -10.93
C LEU A 50 12.58 -4.85 -10.94
N GLY A 51 12.64 -4.15 -9.80
CA GLY A 51 13.39 -2.90 -9.71
C GLY A 51 12.90 -1.98 -8.59
N GLU A 52 13.45 -0.77 -8.53
CA GLU A 52 12.96 0.26 -7.60
C GLU A 52 11.78 1.03 -8.21
N VAL A 53 10.79 1.32 -7.35
CA VAL A 53 9.53 1.93 -7.77
C VAL A 53 9.03 2.98 -6.80
N ASP A 54 8.23 3.89 -7.33
CA ASP A 54 7.40 4.81 -6.58
C ASP A 54 5.92 4.46 -6.78
N VAL A 55 5.23 4.19 -5.66
CA VAL A 55 3.81 3.87 -5.59
C VAL A 55 3.04 5.07 -5.06
N SER A 56 2.04 5.53 -5.82
CA SER A 56 1.16 6.62 -5.40
C SER A 56 0.18 6.15 -4.33
N ARG A 57 0.37 6.60 -3.08
CA ARG A 57 -0.53 6.31 -1.95
C ARG A 57 -0.47 7.37 -0.86
N ASP A 58 -1.54 7.51 -0.11
CA ASP A 58 -1.64 8.48 0.97
C ASP A 58 -1.13 7.89 2.29
N ASN A 59 -0.42 8.71 3.07
CA ASN A 59 0.02 8.38 4.44
C ASN A 59 0.87 7.09 4.60
N LEU A 60 1.39 6.52 3.51
CA LEU A 60 2.30 5.37 3.48
C LEU A 60 3.57 5.66 2.64
N PRO A 61 4.69 4.92 2.84
CA PRO A 61 5.94 5.13 2.09
C PRO A 61 5.74 5.00 0.58
N LYS A 62 6.15 5.95 -0.22
CA LYS A 62 5.92 5.85 -1.68
C LYS A 62 7.00 5.06 -2.39
N CYS A 63 8.22 5.09 -1.86
CA CYS A 63 9.42 4.51 -2.47
C CYS A 63 9.64 3.07 -1.98
N GLY A 64 10.00 2.17 -2.89
CA GLY A 64 10.27 0.78 -2.54
C GLY A 64 10.88 -0.02 -3.67
N ARG A 65 10.88 -1.33 -3.46
CA ARG A 65 11.26 -2.33 -4.45
C ARG A 65 10.03 -3.13 -4.86
N LEU A 66 9.92 -3.40 -6.15
CA LEU A 66 8.86 -4.25 -6.70
C LEU A 66 9.44 -5.60 -7.04
N TYR A 67 8.80 -6.65 -6.54
CA TYR A 67 9.19 -8.03 -6.75
C TYR A 67 8.11 -8.77 -7.53
N ALA A 68 8.53 -9.68 -8.40
CA ALA A 68 7.67 -10.64 -9.06
C ALA A 68 7.53 -11.88 -8.19
N THR A 69 6.30 -12.37 -8.05
CA THR A 69 5.98 -13.65 -7.40
C THR A 69 5.22 -14.53 -8.38
N THR A 70 5.07 -15.82 -8.09
CA THR A 70 4.32 -16.74 -8.96
C THR A 70 2.87 -16.28 -9.16
N ASN A 71 2.28 -15.65 -8.13
CA ASN A 71 0.87 -15.29 -8.10
C ASN A 71 0.62 -13.78 -8.18
N GLY A 72 1.63 -12.93 -8.37
CA GLY A 72 1.41 -11.49 -8.40
C GLY A 72 2.66 -10.63 -8.26
N LEU A 73 2.43 -9.37 -7.93
CA LEU A 73 3.47 -8.37 -7.68
C LEU A 73 3.48 -8.01 -6.20
N LEU A 74 4.67 -7.98 -5.59
CA LEU A 74 4.87 -7.60 -4.21
C LEU A 74 5.71 -6.33 -4.12
N PHE A 75 5.13 -5.25 -3.61
CA PHE A 75 5.86 -4.03 -3.30
C PHE A 75 6.30 -4.04 -1.84
N VAL A 76 7.60 -3.79 -1.63
CA VAL A 76 8.22 -3.69 -0.32
C VAL A 76 8.85 -2.32 -0.17
N PRO A 77 8.45 -1.52 0.83
CA PRO A 77 8.98 -0.17 0.99
C PRO A 77 10.45 -0.21 1.42
N THR A 78 11.27 0.71 0.91
CA THR A 78 12.69 0.85 1.33
C THR A 78 12.80 1.46 2.73
N GLU A 79 11.74 2.14 3.15
CA GLU A 79 11.61 2.83 4.42
C GLU A 79 10.42 2.24 5.18
N SER A 80 10.67 1.65 6.35
CA SER A 80 9.58 1.24 7.23
C SER A 80 9.14 2.41 8.11
N ARG A 81 7.83 2.56 8.30
CA ARG A 81 7.27 3.57 9.22
C ARG A 81 6.93 2.90 10.54
N VAL A 82 7.55 3.37 11.62
CA VAL A 82 6.97 3.17 12.95
C VAL A 82 5.89 4.24 13.13
N ILE A 83 4.63 3.80 13.20
CA ILE A 83 3.51 4.66 13.56
C ILE A 83 3.59 4.88 15.07
N VAL A 84 4.24 5.96 15.50
CA VAL A 84 4.19 6.38 16.90
C VAL A 84 2.82 7.00 17.13
N PHE A 85 1.95 6.27 17.83
CA PHE A 85 0.75 6.88 18.42
C PHE A 85 1.22 7.86 19.48
N GLU A 86 1.25 9.16 19.15
CA GLU A 86 1.40 10.19 20.17
C GLU A 86 0.13 10.11 21.01
N ASN A 87 0.22 9.45 22.18
CA ASN A 87 -0.82 9.47 23.19
C ASN A 87 -1.17 10.93 23.43
N ALA A 88 -2.31 11.37 22.90
CA ALA A 88 -2.82 12.71 23.10
C ALA A 88 -3.30 12.85 24.56
N ASN A 89 -2.38 12.78 25.52
CA ASN A 89 -2.51 13.41 26.82
C ASN A 89 -2.43 14.93 26.59
N ARG A 90 -3.45 15.48 25.92
CA ARG A 90 -3.84 16.87 26.10
C ARG A 90 -4.58 16.93 27.44
N THR A 91 -3.84 17.04 28.52
CA THR A 91 -4.28 17.83 29.67
C THR A 91 -4.71 19.19 29.12
N ARG A 92 -6.02 19.37 28.92
CA ARG A 92 -6.62 20.68 28.65
C ARG A 92 -6.35 21.56 29.85
N ALA A 93 -5.23 22.27 29.84
CA ALA A 93 -5.08 23.48 30.64
C ALA A 93 -6.08 24.49 30.06
N VAL A 94 -7.22 24.63 30.73
CA VAL A 94 -8.22 25.67 30.44
C VAL A 94 -7.58 27.01 30.79
N THR A 95 -6.95 27.66 29.82
CA THR A 95 -6.57 29.06 29.93
C THR A 95 -7.74 29.92 29.46
N HIS A 96 -8.38 30.59 30.42
CA HIS A 96 -9.37 31.64 30.18
C HIS A 96 -8.79 32.67 29.20
N THR A 97 -9.18 32.60 27.94
CA THR A 97 -8.83 33.58 26.92
C THR A 97 -10.09 34.34 26.53
N GLY A 98 -10.07 35.65 26.77
CA GLY A 98 -11.18 36.56 26.48
C GLY A 98 -11.58 36.59 25.01
N TRP A 99 -12.73 37.17 24.72
CA TRP A 99 -13.42 37.22 23.42
C TRP A 99 -12.48 37.38 22.21
N PHE A 100 -11.51 38.30 22.27
CA PHE A 100 -10.59 38.56 21.16
C PHE A 100 -9.64 37.40 20.82
N GLY A 101 -9.29 36.54 21.79
CA GLY A 101 -8.46 35.35 21.55
C GLY A 101 -9.14 34.26 20.73
N ARG A 102 -10.48 34.16 20.80
CA ARG A 102 -11.25 33.15 20.03
C ARG A 102 -11.19 33.38 18.53
N TRP A 103 -11.12 34.63 18.08
CA TRP A 103 -11.06 34.94 16.64
C TRP A 103 -9.70 34.60 16.03
N ILE A 104 -8.60 34.94 16.73
CA ILE A 104 -7.25 34.63 16.27
C ILE A 104 -7.01 33.11 16.28
N VAL A 105 -7.44 32.38 17.32
CA VAL A 105 -7.31 30.91 17.37
C VAL A 105 -8.15 30.22 16.28
N ARG A 106 -9.32 30.76 15.93
CA ARG A 106 -10.17 30.20 14.85
C ARG A 106 -9.60 30.47 13.45
N TRP A 107 -8.89 31.58 13.26
CA TRP A 107 -8.19 31.86 12.01
C TRP A 107 -6.89 31.06 11.90
N TRP A 108 -6.14 30.93 12.99
CA TRP A 108 -4.94 30.09 13.05
C TRP A 108 -5.25 28.60 12.94
N SER A 109 -6.36 28.09 13.45
CA SER A 109 -6.75 26.67 13.25
C SER A 109 -7.20 26.36 11.83
N ARG A 110 -7.67 27.37 11.07
CA ARG A 110 -7.97 27.21 9.63
C ARG A 110 -6.72 27.28 8.75
N LEU A 111 -5.70 28.05 9.14
CA LEU A 111 -4.39 28.08 8.47
C LEU A 111 -3.47 26.95 8.92
N SER A 112 -3.66 26.44 10.14
CA SER A 112 -2.96 25.29 10.71
C SER A 112 -3.82 24.04 10.54
N GLY A 113 -4.20 23.72 9.30
CA GLY A 113 -4.67 22.39 8.91
C GLY A 113 -3.57 21.33 9.03
N ARG A 114 -2.81 21.37 10.13
CA ARG A 114 -2.00 20.25 10.59
C ARG A 114 -2.94 19.40 11.42
N ASP A 115 -3.54 18.42 10.74
CA ASP A 115 -3.77 17.15 11.40
C ASP A 115 -2.53 16.81 12.25
N PRO A 116 -2.69 16.22 13.44
CA PRO A 116 -1.56 15.72 14.19
C PRO A 116 -0.82 14.74 13.28
N ALA A 117 0.24 15.25 12.63
CA ALA A 117 1.08 14.47 11.76
C ALA A 117 1.64 13.39 12.65
N ALA A 118 1.18 12.15 12.47
CA ALA A 118 1.85 11.00 13.04
C ALA A 118 3.34 11.20 12.76
N ARG A 119 4.14 11.38 13.80
CA ARG A 119 5.58 11.58 13.65
C ARG A 119 6.15 10.23 13.30
N PHE A 120 6.42 10.03 12.02
CA PHE A 120 6.94 8.78 11.48
C PHE A 120 8.44 8.69 11.81
N ALA A 121 8.83 7.70 12.61
CA ALA A 121 10.23 7.30 12.69
C ALA A 121 10.50 6.39 11.48
N CYS A 122 11.51 6.74 10.69
CA CYS A 122 11.95 5.96 9.55
C CYS A 122 13.02 4.98 10.03
N GLU A 123 12.71 3.68 10.01
CA GLU A 123 13.73 2.64 10.12
C GLU A 123 14.01 2.11 8.71
N ARG A 124 15.25 2.33 8.25
CA ARG A 124 15.69 1.90 6.92
C ARG A 124 15.81 0.38 6.91
N ARG A 125 14.94 -0.31 6.20
CA ARG A 125 15.08 -1.77 6.02
C ARG A 125 16.18 -2.03 5.01
N GLY A 126 17.30 -2.58 5.49
CA GLY A 126 18.42 -3.03 4.67
C GLY A 126 18.24 -4.45 4.11
N SER A 127 17.11 -5.10 4.36
CA SER A 127 16.94 -6.52 4.03
C SER A 127 16.65 -6.70 2.54
N GLU A 128 17.70 -7.01 1.79
CA GLU A 128 17.56 -7.74 0.54
C GLU A 128 16.82 -9.05 0.85
N LEU A 129 15.61 -9.20 0.31
CA LEU A 129 14.82 -10.41 0.52
C LEU A 129 15.56 -11.56 -0.15
N THR A 130 16.25 -12.38 0.65
CA THR A 130 16.91 -13.59 0.18
C THR A 130 15.85 -14.68 0.09
N VAL A 131 15.60 -15.12 -1.14
CA VAL A 131 14.32 -15.70 -1.56
C VAL A 131 14.30 -17.21 -1.45
N SER A 132 13.34 -17.74 -0.70
CA SER A 132 12.60 -19.01 -0.94
C SER A 132 11.47 -19.20 0.09
N ASP A 133 11.46 -18.44 1.18
CA ASP A 133 10.48 -18.63 2.24
C ASP A 133 9.21 -17.80 2.00
N ARG A 134 8.20 -18.44 1.40
CA ARG A 134 6.85 -17.89 1.24
C ARG A 134 6.20 -17.47 2.56
N ILE A 135 6.55 -18.10 3.68
CA ILE A 135 6.02 -17.74 5.01
C ILE A 135 6.61 -16.40 5.45
N ALA A 136 7.89 -16.16 5.21
CA ALA A 136 8.51 -14.87 5.51
C ALA A 136 7.87 -13.70 4.71
N LEU A 137 7.47 -13.95 3.46
CA LEU A 137 6.73 -12.94 2.66
C LEU A 137 5.33 -12.68 3.22
N ALA A 138 4.65 -13.73 3.67
CA ALA A 138 3.36 -13.60 4.33
C ALA A 138 3.46 -12.85 5.66
N GLU A 139 4.47 -13.14 6.47
CA GLU A 139 4.76 -12.42 7.71
C GLU A 139 5.09 -10.96 7.44
N LEU A 140 5.86 -10.67 6.38
CA LEU A 140 6.16 -9.32 5.95
C LEU A 140 4.90 -8.55 5.57
N LEU A 141 4.02 -9.14 4.75
CA LEU A 141 2.74 -8.53 4.38
C LEU A 141 1.82 -8.34 5.59
N ARG A 142 1.79 -9.30 6.53
CA ARG A 142 0.94 -9.24 7.73
C ARG A 142 1.49 -8.31 8.82
N SER A 143 2.78 -8.02 8.83
CA SER A 143 3.39 -7.17 9.88
C SER A 143 3.53 -5.71 9.47
N ASP A 144 3.53 -5.42 8.17
CA ASP A 144 3.82 -4.08 7.66
C ASP A 144 2.71 -3.56 6.73
N PRO A 145 1.92 -2.55 7.15
CA PRO A 145 0.87 -1.98 6.32
C PRO A 145 1.38 -1.25 5.09
N ALA A 146 2.68 -0.97 5.02
CA ALA A 146 3.30 -0.38 3.85
C ALA A 146 3.69 -1.41 2.79
N VAL A 147 3.57 -2.71 3.04
CA VAL A 147 3.77 -3.75 2.02
C VAL A 147 2.46 -3.93 1.26
N LEU A 148 2.55 -4.07 -0.07
CA LEU A 148 1.38 -4.25 -0.94
C LEU A 148 1.58 -5.47 -1.82
N PHE A 149 0.50 -6.23 -1.98
CA PHE A 149 0.44 -7.33 -2.93
C PHE A 149 -0.66 -7.05 -3.97
N TRP A 150 -0.33 -7.16 -5.25
CA TRP A 150 -1.31 -7.19 -6.34
C TRP A 150 -1.37 -8.60 -6.87
N SER A 151 -2.46 -9.32 -6.54
CA SER A 151 -2.66 -10.66 -7.07
C SER A 151 -2.84 -10.60 -8.59
N ARG A 152 -2.19 -11.54 -9.27
CA ARG A 152 -2.19 -11.67 -10.72
C ARG A 152 -3.61 -11.86 -11.25
N GLY A 153 -4.42 -12.68 -10.58
CA GLY A 153 -5.82 -12.90 -10.94
C GLY A 153 -6.70 -11.64 -10.83
N ALA A 154 -6.28 -10.65 -10.04
CA ALA A 154 -6.96 -9.36 -9.91
C ALA A 154 -6.43 -8.29 -10.88
N ILE A 155 -5.43 -8.59 -11.72
CA ILE A 155 -4.94 -7.70 -12.78
C ILE A 155 -5.55 -8.17 -14.10
N ALA A 156 -6.64 -7.53 -14.52
CA ALA A 156 -7.32 -7.83 -15.79
C ALA A 156 -6.61 -7.21 -17.00
N SER A 157 -6.14 -5.98 -16.84
CA SER A 157 -5.37 -5.29 -17.87
C SER A 157 -4.42 -4.28 -17.22
N TRP A 158 -3.53 -3.73 -18.02
CA TRP A 158 -2.60 -2.70 -17.58
C TRP A 158 -2.40 -1.69 -18.70
N ARG A 159 -2.02 -0.48 -18.34
CA ARG A 159 -1.58 0.51 -19.31
C ARG A 159 -0.48 1.37 -18.74
N ARG A 160 0.30 1.94 -19.65
CA ARG A 160 1.33 2.92 -19.31
C ARG A 160 0.86 4.32 -19.69
N GLN A 161 0.78 5.22 -18.72
CA GLN A 161 0.37 6.61 -18.92
C GLN A 161 1.37 7.56 -18.23
N HIS A 162 1.95 8.49 -18.99
CA HIS A 162 2.93 9.48 -18.49
C HIS A 162 4.06 8.87 -17.64
N GLY A 163 4.60 7.72 -18.07
CA GLY A 163 5.68 7.02 -17.36
C GLY A 163 5.23 6.22 -16.13
N ARG A 164 3.92 6.09 -15.90
CA ARG A 164 3.36 5.30 -14.79
C ARG A 164 2.55 4.12 -15.31
N TRP A 165 2.67 3.00 -14.64
CA TRP A 165 1.86 1.81 -14.83
C TRP A 165 0.59 1.92 -14.00
N GLU A 166 -0.54 1.76 -14.66
CA GLU A 166 -1.87 1.68 -14.06
C GLU A 166 -2.37 0.25 -14.26
N LEU A 167 -2.67 -0.43 -13.16
CA LEU A 167 -3.22 -1.78 -13.16
C LEU A 167 -4.74 -1.69 -13.03
N LEU A 168 -5.46 -2.48 -13.82
CA LEU A 168 -6.91 -2.48 -13.92
C LEU A 168 -7.47 -3.81 -13.42
N ARG A 169 -8.55 -3.75 -12.64
CA ARG A 169 -9.24 -4.95 -12.14
C ARG A 169 -10.32 -5.42 -13.12
N PRO A 170 -10.78 -6.68 -13.01
CA PRO A 170 -11.83 -7.23 -13.88
C PRO A 170 -13.17 -6.49 -13.77
N ASP A 171 -13.46 -5.87 -12.63
CA ASP A 171 -14.67 -5.10 -12.36
C ASP A 171 -14.61 -3.66 -12.91
N GLU A 172 -13.64 -3.36 -13.79
CA GLU A 172 -13.34 -2.05 -14.37
C GLU A 172 -12.99 -0.95 -13.35
N HIS A 173 -12.86 -1.31 -12.07
CA HIS A 173 -12.37 -0.40 -11.04
C HIS A 173 -10.85 -0.39 -11.04
N TRP A 174 -10.29 0.81 -10.94
CA TRP A 174 -8.86 1.04 -11.00
C TRP A 174 -8.28 0.76 -9.63
N TRP A 175 -7.11 0.12 -9.57
CA TRP A 175 -6.34 0.18 -8.33
C TRP A 175 -6.01 1.65 -8.07
N PRO A 176 -6.18 2.15 -6.82
CA PRO A 176 -5.82 3.53 -6.50
C PRO A 176 -4.31 3.75 -6.63
N GLU A 177 -3.51 2.68 -6.45
CA GLU A 177 -2.07 2.71 -6.61
C GLU A 177 -1.64 2.76 -8.08
N ARG A 178 -0.72 3.68 -8.37
CA ARG A 178 0.00 3.76 -9.64
C ARG A 178 1.48 3.49 -9.40
N ILE A 179 2.09 2.68 -10.25
CA ILE A 179 3.48 2.25 -10.11
C ILE A 179 4.34 3.06 -11.09
N SER A 180 5.40 3.70 -10.61
CA SER A 180 6.38 4.39 -11.45
C SER A 180 7.74 3.73 -11.25
N MET A 181 8.28 3.09 -12.28
CA MET A 181 9.62 2.50 -12.21
C MET A 181 10.67 3.62 -12.22
N ARG A 182 11.73 3.49 -11.41
CA ARG A 182 12.78 4.51 -11.30
C ARG A 182 13.85 4.40 -12.36
N ASP A 183 14.04 3.20 -12.89
CA ASP A 183 15.02 2.91 -13.92
C ASP A 183 14.35 2.23 -15.12
N ARG A 184 15.07 2.26 -16.26
CA ARG A 184 14.58 1.73 -17.52
C ARG A 184 14.54 0.20 -17.53
N ASP A 185 15.47 -0.44 -16.84
CA ASP A 185 15.61 -1.90 -16.86
C ASP A 185 14.46 -2.55 -16.11
N GLY A 186 14.07 -2.00 -14.96
CA GLY A 186 12.92 -2.43 -14.20
C GLY A 186 11.60 -2.12 -14.91
N ASP A 187 11.54 -1.02 -15.65
CA ASP A 187 10.41 -0.74 -16.54
C ASP A 187 10.24 -1.79 -17.64
N CYS A 188 11.33 -2.18 -18.30
CA CYS A 188 11.33 -3.28 -19.24
C CYS A 188 11.03 -4.63 -18.57
N ALA A 189 11.53 -4.87 -17.36
CA ALA A 189 11.28 -6.10 -16.60
C ALA A 189 9.81 -6.23 -16.19
N LEU A 190 9.19 -5.15 -15.69
CA LEU A 190 7.78 -5.12 -15.34
C LEU A 190 6.90 -5.32 -16.59
N GLN A 191 7.23 -4.66 -17.70
CA GLN A 191 6.53 -4.88 -18.97
C GLN A 191 6.62 -6.34 -19.40
N THR A 192 7.83 -6.91 -19.40
CA THR A 192 8.07 -8.31 -19.79
C THR A 192 7.30 -9.26 -18.87
N TRP A 193 7.29 -8.99 -17.56
CA TRP A 193 6.51 -9.78 -16.62
C TRP A 193 5.02 -9.70 -16.95
N LEU A 194 4.46 -8.50 -17.12
CA LEU A 194 3.04 -8.33 -17.45
C LEU A 194 2.67 -9.03 -18.77
N GLU A 195 3.54 -9.00 -19.78
CA GLU A 195 3.31 -9.63 -21.08
C GLU A 195 3.46 -11.16 -21.07
N THR A 196 4.50 -11.69 -20.42
CA THR A 196 4.77 -13.15 -20.37
C THR A 196 3.86 -13.89 -19.40
N THR A 197 3.38 -13.16 -18.40
CA THR A 197 2.59 -13.67 -17.28
C THR A 197 1.09 -13.40 -17.53
N ALA A 198 0.73 -12.73 -18.62
CA ALA A 198 -0.64 -12.71 -19.12
C ALA A 198 -0.88 -13.85 -20.12
N CYS A 199 -1.97 -14.59 -19.92
CA CYS A 199 -2.59 -15.40 -20.98
C CYS A 199 -3.97 -14.79 -21.29
N PRO A 200 -4.50 -15.03 -22.49
CA PRO A 200 -4.64 -14.10 -23.60
C PRO A 200 -5.82 -13.13 -23.43
N LEU A 201 -5.59 -11.82 -23.48
CA LEU A 201 -6.63 -10.85 -23.86
C LEU A 201 -6.05 -9.90 -24.90
N PRO A 202 -6.87 -9.44 -25.86
CA PRO A 202 -6.40 -9.03 -27.18
C PRO A 202 -5.49 -7.82 -27.03
N VAL A 203 -4.30 -7.97 -27.61
CA VAL A 203 -3.35 -6.88 -27.77
C VAL A 203 -4.03 -5.81 -28.63
N ASN A 204 -4.68 -4.84 -27.99
CA ASN A 204 -4.99 -3.58 -28.64
C ASN A 204 -3.67 -2.79 -28.71
N VAL A 205 -2.84 -3.21 -29.66
CA VAL A 205 -1.79 -2.36 -30.24
C VAL A 205 -2.53 -1.18 -30.85
N ARG A 206 -2.29 0.03 -30.32
CA ARG A 206 -2.51 1.27 -31.05
C ARG A 206 -1.21 1.68 -31.71
#